data_AF-A0A432WQY0-F1
#
_entry.id   AF-A0A432WQY0-F1
#
_cell.length_a   1.000
_cell.length_b   1.000
_cell.length_c   1.000
_cell.angle_alpha   90.00
_cell.angle_beta   90.00
_cell.angle_gamma   90.00
#
_symmetry.space_group_name_H-M   'P 1'
#
loop_
_entity.id
_entity.type
_entity.pdbx_description
1 polymer ?
#
loop_
_entity_poly.entity_id
_entity_poly.type
_entity_poly.pdbx_seq_one_letter_code
_entity_poly.pdbx_strand_id
1 'polypeptide(L)'
;MAGLIPKDFIQDLVARADIVSVVESRVRLKKAGRNYQACCPFHNEKTPSFSVAPDKQFYHCFGCGVHGNALDFIMEYDGLEFPDAVEELASMLGLDVPRETRPGSKPARDKAEVEDDFALMEACAKFFARQLKENPEKDKVIEYLKGRGLSGEVVRDFGIGYAPKEWDSVLRKFGANRNQQDQLLALKMITENDRGKRFDFFRDRIMFPIRDRRGRVVGFGGRVIEKSEPKYLNSPETRLFHKGRELYGFFEMRRQHKDLDRVIIVEGYMDVVALAQHGVTNAVAALGTAATTDHLQLLFRQSKQIVCCFDGDRAGRDAAWRALENALSLLRDGTDLRFLFLPDGEDPDTIVRAEGAEGFNKRVEGAMSFRDYFFDHLTSTIDLRTDAGKSELIAQARELIGRVASDFYRGMLMEELAKRLSRTVQELEKLVPNPNNTGSERKSAPKGPKVTPVTRAIGLLVQHPELGRSIPVHNELDSLNMPGIKVFMGLHRQTCEQPLSSAQVLEAWRGTRFEESLRELARWQHQVTEENLEREFSETYMFLIDRYLEQRYEELKALPAAEMTKERLHELNELVRMMKRS
;
A
#
# COMPACT_ATOMS: atom_id res chain seq x y z
N MET A 1 -12.29 -3.49 7.46
CA MET A 1 -10.89 -3.86 7.65
C MET A 1 -10.85 -5.08 8.55
N ALA A 2 -10.09 -6.11 8.21
CA ALA A 2 -9.81 -7.20 9.15
C ALA A 2 -9.25 -6.61 10.45
N GLY A 3 -9.65 -7.16 11.60
CA GLY A 3 -9.12 -6.73 12.90
C GLY A 3 -7.60 -6.84 12.95
N LEU A 4 -6.96 -6.08 13.85
CA LEU A 4 -5.53 -6.22 14.09
C LEU A 4 -5.23 -7.68 14.47
N ILE A 5 -4.19 -8.25 13.84
CA ILE A 5 -3.66 -9.55 14.24
C ILE A 5 -2.83 -9.29 15.51
N PRO A 6 -3.12 -9.97 16.64
CA PRO A 6 -2.37 -9.80 17.87
C PRO A 6 -0.88 -9.99 17.65
N LYS A 7 -0.06 -9.09 18.20
CA LYS A 7 1.41 -9.16 18.06
C LYS A 7 1.96 -10.47 18.63
N ASP A 8 1.38 -10.96 19.73
CA ASP A 8 1.80 -12.20 20.37
C ASP A 8 1.53 -13.42 19.47
N PHE A 9 0.41 -13.44 18.73
CA PHE A 9 0.14 -14.50 17.76
C PHE A 9 1.17 -14.50 16.62
N ILE A 10 1.57 -13.32 16.13
CA ILE A 10 2.59 -13.20 15.09
C ILE A 10 3.94 -13.75 15.59
N GLN A 11 4.33 -13.40 16.82
CA GLN A 11 5.56 -13.90 17.43
C GLN A 11 5.51 -15.43 17.60
N ASP A 12 4.40 -15.96 18.11
CA ASP A 12 4.17 -17.39 18.24
C ASP A 12 4.18 -18.11 16.89
N LEU A 13 3.60 -17.50 15.85
CA LEU A 13 3.53 -18.06 14.52
C LEU A 13 4.93 -18.21 13.91
N VAL A 14 5.75 -17.16 14.01
CA VAL A 14 7.15 -17.20 13.53
C VAL A 14 7.98 -18.19 14.35
N ALA A 15 7.74 -18.30 15.67
CA ALA A 15 8.44 -19.25 16.53
C ALA A 15 8.08 -20.72 16.26
N ARG A 16 6.85 -21.01 15.81
CA ARG A 16 6.39 -22.36 15.45
C ARG A 16 6.78 -22.78 14.04
N ALA A 17 7.05 -21.83 13.17
CA ALA A 17 7.44 -22.12 11.80
C ALA A 17 8.80 -22.80 11.77
N ASP A 18 8.90 -23.92 11.05
CA ASP A 18 10.20 -24.47 10.66
C ASP A 18 10.62 -23.88 9.32
N ILE A 19 11.63 -23.01 9.35
CA ILE A 19 12.13 -22.31 8.17
C ILE A 19 12.61 -23.28 7.08
N VAL A 20 13.13 -24.46 7.44
CA VAL A 20 13.58 -25.45 6.45
C VAL A 20 12.38 -25.94 5.66
N SER A 21 11.32 -26.36 6.35
CA SER A 21 10.07 -26.81 5.73
C SER A 21 9.41 -25.72 4.87
N VAL A 22 9.42 -24.47 5.35
CA VAL A 22 8.82 -23.33 4.63
C VAL A 22 9.59 -23.01 3.34
N VAL A 23 10.91 -23.05 3.37
CA VAL A 23 11.75 -22.83 2.19
C VAL A 23 11.70 -24.02 1.25
N GLU A 24 11.75 -25.25 1.78
CA GLU A 24 11.82 -26.48 0.99
C GLU A 24 10.56 -26.74 0.16
N SER A 25 9.40 -26.20 0.58
CA SER A 25 8.17 -26.25 -0.22
C SER A 25 8.24 -25.43 -1.51
N ARG A 26 9.20 -24.50 -1.62
CA ARG A 26 9.37 -23.57 -2.75
C ARG A 26 10.70 -23.76 -3.47
N VAL A 27 11.77 -24.07 -2.73
CA VAL A 27 13.14 -24.17 -3.22
C VAL A 27 13.75 -25.48 -2.76
N ARG A 28 14.28 -26.27 -3.69
CA ARG A 28 14.92 -27.55 -3.35
C ARG A 28 16.23 -27.32 -2.59
N LEU A 29 16.22 -27.62 -1.30
CA LEU A 29 17.38 -27.51 -0.42
C LEU A 29 18.28 -28.74 -0.51
N LYS A 30 19.59 -28.54 -0.32
CA LYS A 30 20.59 -29.61 -0.13
C LYS A 30 21.29 -29.42 1.19
N LYS A 31 21.47 -30.50 1.95
CA LYS A 31 22.15 -30.44 3.25
C LYS A 31 23.65 -30.16 3.06
N ALA A 32 24.17 -29.18 3.79
CA ALA A 32 25.56 -28.74 3.77
C ALA A 32 26.06 -28.50 5.20
N GLY A 33 26.63 -29.55 5.81
CA GLY A 33 27.04 -29.54 7.20
C GLY A 33 25.85 -29.40 8.15
N ARG A 34 25.85 -28.35 8.98
CA ARG A 34 24.75 -28.03 9.92
C ARG A 34 23.60 -27.24 9.26
N ASN A 35 23.84 -26.66 8.09
CA ASN A 35 22.87 -25.84 7.37
C ASN A 35 22.34 -26.58 6.13
N TYR A 36 21.37 -25.96 5.48
CA TYR A 36 20.92 -26.31 4.13
C TYR A 36 21.34 -25.21 3.16
N GLN A 37 21.59 -25.59 1.92
CA GLN A 37 22.01 -24.67 0.86
C GLN A 37 21.21 -24.88 -0.42
N ALA A 38 21.03 -23.80 -1.17
CA ALA A 38 20.49 -23.78 -2.52
C ALA A 38 21.09 -22.63 -3.33
N CYS A 39 20.83 -22.60 -4.64
CA CYS A 39 20.93 -21.34 -5.38
C CYS A 39 19.84 -20.40 -4.84
N CYS A 40 20.20 -19.14 -4.65
CA CYS A 40 19.31 -18.14 -4.13
C CYS A 40 18.09 -17.95 -5.04
N PRO A 41 16.87 -17.98 -4.49
CA PRO A 41 15.67 -17.73 -5.27
C PRO A 41 15.44 -16.25 -5.61
N PHE A 42 16.22 -15.35 -5.02
CA PHE A 42 16.03 -13.90 -5.09
C PHE A 42 17.05 -13.19 -5.99
N HIS A 43 18.02 -13.93 -6.54
CA HIS A 43 18.92 -13.42 -7.57
C HIS A 43 19.50 -14.59 -8.38
N ASN A 44 19.93 -14.30 -9.60
CA ASN A 44 20.39 -15.33 -10.50
C ASN A 44 21.87 -15.71 -10.25
N GLU A 45 22.13 -16.96 -9.87
CA GLU A 45 23.47 -17.48 -9.63
C GLU A 45 23.62 -18.96 -10.05
N LYS A 46 24.85 -19.36 -10.40
CA LYS A 46 25.17 -20.75 -10.79
C LYS A 46 25.69 -21.60 -9.63
N THR A 47 26.18 -20.97 -8.58
CA THR A 47 26.76 -21.62 -7.39
C THR A 47 25.86 -21.35 -6.19
N PRO A 48 25.55 -22.35 -5.35
CA PRO A 48 24.72 -22.13 -4.16
C PRO A 48 25.32 -21.10 -3.19
N SER A 49 24.67 -19.96 -2.99
CA SER A 49 25.03 -19.00 -1.93
C SER A 49 23.92 -18.77 -0.91
N PHE A 50 22.74 -19.34 -1.12
CA PHE A 50 21.62 -19.27 -0.19
C PHE A 50 21.75 -20.34 0.89
N SER A 51 21.89 -19.92 2.15
CA SER A 51 22.03 -20.81 3.29
C SER A 51 20.85 -20.66 4.25
N VAL A 52 20.24 -21.78 4.64
CA VAL A 52 19.19 -21.86 5.65
C VAL A 52 19.76 -22.54 6.89
N ALA A 53 19.68 -21.87 8.02
CA ALA A 53 20.20 -22.34 9.30
C ALA A 53 19.04 -22.80 10.20
N PRO A 54 18.82 -24.13 10.37
CA PRO A 54 17.68 -24.66 11.11
C PRO A 54 17.74 -24.33 12.61
N ASP A 55 18.93 -24.26 13.17
CA ASP A 55 19.19 -23.89 14.57
C ASP A 55 18.84 -22.42 14.85
N LYS A 56 19.03 -21.54 13.87
CA LYS A 56 18.75 -20.11 13.98
C LYS A 56 17.37 -19.71 13.48
N GLN A 57 16.65 -20.63 12.84
CA GLN A 57 15.39 -20.36 12.15
C GLN A 57 15.48 -19.16 11.21
N PHE A 58 16.57 -19.11 10.43
CA PHE A 58 16.95 -17.95 9.64
C PHE A 58 17.64 -18.33 8.33
N TYR A 59 17.42 -17.57 7.26
CA TYR A 59 18.10 -17.71 5.98
C TYR A 59 18.99 -16.50 5.69
N HIS A 60 20.08 -16.74 4.96
CA HIS A 60 20.96 -15.67 4.47
C HIS A 60 21.57 -16.09 3.13
N CYS A 61 21.57 -15.16 2.17
CA CYS A 61 22.26 -15.30 0.90
C CYS A 61 23.63 -14.62 0.95
N PHE A 62 24.70 -15.38 0.78
CA PHE A 62 26.07 -14.83 0.74
C PHE A 62 26.40 -14.12 -0.59
N GLY A 63 25.59 -14.28 -1.63
CA GLY A 63 25.74 -13.58 -2.91
C GLY A 63 25.13 -12.17 -2.90
N CYS A 64 23.83 -12.06 -2.62
CA CYS A 64 23.09 -10.80 -2.70
C CYS A 64 22.78 -10.14 -1.34
N GLY A 65 23.06 -10.81 -0.21
CA GLY A 65 22.87 -10.26 1.14
C GLY A 65 21.45 -10.32 1.71
N VAL A 66 20.48 -10.82 0.93
CA VAL A 66 19.10 -11.00 1.41
C VAL A 66 19.03 -12.02 2.55
N HIS A 67 18.21 -11.73 3.54
CA HIS A 67 18.13 -12.50 4.77
C HIS A 67 16.79 -12.31 5.50
N GLY A 68 16.39 -13.28 6.30
CA GLY A 68 15.13 -13.20 7.03
C GLY A 68 14.72 -14.51 7.70
N ASN A 69 13.56 -14.48 8.34
CA ASN A 69 12.90 -15.65 8.90
C ASN A 69 11.91 -16.29 7.90
N ALA A 70 11.13 -17.28 8.35
CA ALA A 70 10.14 -17.97 7.52
C ALA A 70 9.05 -17.05 6.94
N LEU A 71 8.60 -16.06 7.71
CA LEU A 71 7.59 -15.09 7.28
C LEU A 71 8.18 -14.13 6.22
N ASP A 72 9.39 -13.62 6.46
CA ASP A 72 10.10 -12.77 5.50
C ASP A 72 10.30 -13.51 4.17
N PHE A 73 10.66 -14.80 4.23
CA PHE A 73 10.81 -15.63 3.03
C PHE A 73 9.51 -15.74 2.23
N ILE A 74 8.37 -15.98 2.90
CA ILE A 74 7.06 -16.06 2.25
C ILE A 74 6.69 -14.72 1.62
N MET A 75 6.90 -13.61 2.35
CA MET A 75 6.62 -12.27 1.83
C MET A 75 7.41 -11.98 0.56
N GLU A 76 8.71 -12.23 0.57
CA GLU A 76 9.58 -11.93 -0.57
C GLU A 76 9.40 -12.91 -1.73
N TYR A 77 9.33 -14.21 -1.46
CA TYR A 77 9.24 -15.24 -2.50
C TYR A 77 7.87 -15.23 -3.19
N ASP A 78 6.78 -15.14 -2.42
CA ASP A 78 5.43 -15.15 -2.96
C ASP A 78 4.91 -13.74 -3.32
N GLY A 79 5.61 -12.67 -2.91
CA GLY A 79 5.19 -11.29 -3.15
C GLY A 79 3.95 -10.89 -2.33
N LEU A 80 3.81 -11.47 -1.13
CA LEU A 80 2.67 -11.24 -0.23
C LEU A 80 2.91 -10.03 0.68
N GLU A 81 1.85 -9.26 0.95
CA GLU A 81 1.90 -8.27 2.04
C GLU A 81 1.91 -9.00 3.39
N PHE A 82 2.36 -8.30 4.43
CA PHE A 82 2.52 -8.86 5.76
C PHE A 82 1.29 -9.63 6.30
N PRO A 83 0.05 -9.11 6.23
CA PRO A 83 -1.12 -9.86 6.72
C PRO A 83 -1.37 -11.15 5.92
N ASP A 84 -1.19 -11.10 4.60
CA ASP A 84 -1.38 -12.26 3.71
C ASP A 84 -0.31 -13.33 3.95
N ALA A 85 0.92 -12.91 4.22
CA ALA A 85 2.03 -13.81 4.56
C ALA A 85 1.83 -14.46 5.94
N VAL A 86 1.27 -13.72 6.91
CA VAL A 86 0.88 -14.28 8.22
C VAL A 86 -0.22 -15.32 8.05
N GLU A 87 -1.22 -15.05 7.20
CA GLU A 87 -2.29 -16.02 6.90
C GLU A 87 -1.76 -17.25 6.16
N GLU A 88 -0.86 -17.07 5.20
CA GLU A 88 -0.23 -18.17 4.47
C GLU A 88 0.60 -19.06 5.40
N LEU A 89 1.44 -18.46 6.24
CA LEU A 89 2.26 -19.20 7.21
C LEU A 89 1.39 -19.91 8.26
N ALA A 90 0.33 -19.27 8.74
CA ALA A 90 -0.63 -19.90 9.64
C ALA A 90 -1.33 -21.09 8.99
N SER A 91 -1.75 -20.95 7.73
CA SER A 91 -2.36 -22.04 6.96
C SER A 91 -1.41 -23.23 6.78
N MET A 92 -0.12 -22.97 6.47
CA MET A 92 0.90 -24.03 6.37
C MET A 92 1.08 -24.81 7.69
N LEU A 93 0.87 -24.15 8.83
CA LEU A 93 0.97 -24.74 10.16
C LEU A 93 -0.38 -25.27 10.69
N GLY A 94 -1.46 -25.18 9.89
CA GLY A 94 -2.80 -25.58 10.30
C GLY A 94 -3.38 -24.74 11.45
N LEU A 95 -2.99 -23.46 11.54
CA LEU A 95 -3.43 -22.51 12.55
C LEU A 95 -4.42 -21.50 11.96
N ASP A 96 -5.40 -21.10 12.76
CA ASP A 96 -6.27 -19.96 12.44
C ASP A 96 -5.70 -18.67 13.01
N VAL A 97 -5.76 -17.59 12.22
CA VAL A 97 -5.24 -16.28 12.61
C VAL A 97 -6.29 -15.55 13.46
N PRO A 98 -6.04 -15.32 14.76
CA PRO A 98 -6.94 -14.54 15.60
C PRO A 98 -6.95 -13.09 15.11
N ARG A 99 -8.13 -12.47 15.12
CA ARG A 99 -8.33 -11.06 14.80
C ARG A 99 -9.01 -10.40 15.98
N GLU A 100 -8.45 -9.30 16.47
CA GLU A 100 -9.08 -8.52 17.53
C GLU A 100 -10.42 -7.95 17.03
N THR A 101 -11.53 -8.43 17.59
CA THR A 101 -12.85 -7.82 17.40
C THR A 101 -12.98 -6.63 18.32
N ARG A 102 -12.99 -5.41 17.77
CA ARG A 102 -13.35 -4.21 18.54
C ARG A 102 -14.83 -4.29 18.95
N PRO A 103 -15.20 -3.95 20.19
CA PRO A 103 -16.61 -3.75 20.54
C PRO A 103 -17.20 -2.68 19.61
N GLY A 104 -18.25 -3.03 18.85
CA GLY A 104 -18.87 -2.14 17.87
C GLY A 104 -18.29 -2.19 16.44
N SER A 105 -17.24 -2.97 16.17
CA SER A 105 -16.89 -3.30 14.79
C SER A 105 -17.82 -4.38 14.23
N LYS A 106 -18.29 -4.22 12.99
CA LYS A 106 -18.95 -5.33 12.27
C LYS A 106 -18.02 -6.55 12.36
N PRO A 107 -18.54 -7.76 12.68
CA PRO A 107 -17.70 -8.93 12.86
C PRO A 107 -16.76 -9.07 11.66
N ALA A 108 -15.48 -9.33 11.92
CA ALA A 108 -14.57 -9.76 10.87
C ALA A 108 -15.26 -10.93 10.16
N ARG A 109 -15.42 -10.84 8.84
CA ARG A 109 -16.11 -11.89 8.08
C ARG A 109 -15.48 -13.23 8.40
N ASP A 110 -16.33 -14.22 8.58
CA ASP A 110 -15.90 -15.60 8.78
C ASP A 110 -15.00 -16.00 7.60
N LYS A 111 -13.88 -16.67 7.90
CA LYS A 111 -12.97 -17.22 6.90
C LYS A 111 -13.74 -18.10 5.91
N ALA A 112 -14.74 -18.83 6.40
CA ALA A 112 -15.64 -19.62 5.57
C ALA A 112 -16.45 -18.78 4.57
N GLU A 113 -16.92 -17.59 4.95
CA GLU A 113 -17.67 -16.69 4.07
C GLU A 113 -16.78 -16.15 2.93
N VAL A 114 -15.51 -15.84 3.24
CA VAL A 114 -14.54 -15.36 2.26
C VAL A 114 -14.16 -16.46 1.26
N GLU A 115 -13.92 -17.69 1.74
CA GLU A 115 -13.64 -18.83 0.87
C GLU A 115 -14.84 -19.18 -0.02
N ASP A 116 -16.06 -19.09 0.51
CA ASP A 116 -17.28 -19.30 -0.27
C ASP A 116 -17.42 -18.23 -1.39
N ASP A 117 -17.04 -16.98 -1.12
CA ASP A 117 -17.01 -15.94 -2.15
C ASP A 117 -16.03 -16.24 -3.27
N PHE A 118 -14.81 -16.65 -2.94
CA PHE A 118 -13.82 -17.04 -3.95
C PHE A 118 -14.30 -18.24 -4.76
N ALA A 119 -14.91 -19.24 -4.10
CA ALA A 119 -15.48 -20.39 -4.77
C ALA A 119 -16.61 -20.00 -5.75
N LEU A 120 -17.48 -19.08 -5.37
CA LEU A 120 -18.54 -18.56 -6.23
C LEU A 120 -17.98 -17.77 -7.43
N MET A 121 -16.98 -16.91 -7.22
CA MET A 121 -16.34 -16.15 -8.30
C MET A 121 -15.65 -17.08 -9.31
N GLU A 122 -14.95 -18.10 -8.82
CA GLU A 122 -14.32 -19.12 -9.66
C GLU A 122 -15.38 -19.94 -10.43
N ALA A 123 -16.51 -20.27 -9.79
CA ALA A 123 -17.62 -20.94 -10.46
C ALA A 123 -18.24 -20.08 -11.57
N CYS A 124 -18.38 -18.76 -11.34
CA CYS A 124 -18.82 -17.80 -12.34
C CYS A 124 -17.83 -17.73 -13.52
N ALA A 125 -16.52 -17.66 -13.25
CA ALA A 125 -15.50 -17.64 -14.30
C ALA A 125 -15.56 -18.90 -15.19
N LYS A 126 -15.66 -20.08 -14.57
CA LYS A 126 -15.86 -21.36 -15.28
C LYS A 126 -17.18 -21.41 -16.06
N PHE A 127 -18.23 -20.78 -15.56
CA PHE A 127 -19.49 -20.66 -16.30
C PHE A 127 -19.31 -19.82 -17.56
N PHE A 128 -18.72 -18.63 -17.47
CA PHE A 128 -18.47 -17.78 -18.65
C PHE A 128 -17.53 -18.45 -19.66
N ALA A 129 -16.47 -19.12 -19.22
CA ALA A 129 -15.58 -19.85 -20.11
C ALA A 129 -16.30 -20.97 -20.88
N ARG A 130 -17.22 -21.70 -20.22
CA ARG A 130 -18.05 -22.73 -20.87
C ARG A 130 -19.00 -22.17 -21.93
N GLN A 131 -19.45 -20.92 -21.79
CA GLN A 131 -20.31 -20.28 -22.79
C GLN A 131 -19.64 -20.22 -24.17
N LEU A 132 -18.30 -20.17 -24.25
CA LEU A 132 -17.58 -20.25 -25.52
C LEU A 132 -17.73 -21.61 -26.24
N LYS A 133 -18.27 -22.63 -25.57
CA LYS A 133 -18.48 -23.98 -26.15
C LYS A 133 -19.96 -24.34 -26.24
N GLU A 134 -20.74 -23.91 -25.26
CA GLU A 134 -22.12 -24.35 -25.03
C GLU A 134 -23.18 -23.33 -25.49
N ASN A 135 -22.84 -22.05 -25.58
CA ASN A 135 -23.82 -21.01 -25.90
C ASN A 135 -24.29 -21.10 -27.37
N PRO A 136 -25.59 -20.89 -27.67
CA PRO A 136 -26.08 -20.85 -29.05
C PRO A 136 -25.39 -19.79 -29.93
N GLU A 137 -24.91 -18.68 -29.35
CA GLU A 137 -24.21 -17.61 -30.05
C GLU A 137 -22.68 -17.76 -30.04
N LYS A 138 -22.14 -18.92 -29.63
CA LYS A 138 -20.70 -19.14 -29.49
C LYS A 138 -19.89 -18.84 -30.75
N ASP A 139 -20.43 -19.12 -31.94
CA ASP A 139 -19.69 -18.95 -33.19
C ASP A 139 -19.41 -17.47 -33.46
N LYS A 140 -20.41 -16.60 -33.20
CA LYS A 140 -20.27 -15.13 -33.25
C LYS A 140 -19.22 -14.63 -32.27
N VAL A 141 -19.22 -15.16 -31.04
CA VAL A 141 -18.26 -14.78 -30.00
C VAL A 141 -16.83 -15.22 -30.37
N ILE A 142 -16.67 -16.45 -30.86
CA ILE A 142 -15.40 -17.00 -31.30
C ILE A 142 -14.87 -16.22 -32.51
N GLU A 143 -15.72 -15.89 -33.48
CA GLU A 143 -15.35 -15.09 -34.65
C GLU A 143 -14.87 -13.69 -34.24
N TYR A 144 -15.53 -13.06 -33.26
CA TYR A 144 -15.05 -11.80 -32.70
C TYR A 144 -13.66 -11.91 -32.08
N LEU A 145 -13.40 -12.93 -31.26
CA LEU A 145 -12.09 -13.16 -30.63
C LEU A 145 -11.01 -13.45 -31.69
N LYS A 146 -11.34 -14.23 -32.73
CA LYS A 146 -10.44 -14.48 -33.86
C LYS A 146 -10.17 -13.22 -34.69
N GLY A 147 -11.19 -12.39 -34.90
CA GLY A 147 -11.03 -11.07 -35.56
C GLY A 147 -10.12 -10.12 -34.77
N ARG A 148 -9.95 -10.39 -33.46
CA ARG A 148 -8.96 -9.73 -32.60
C ARG A 148 -7.59 -10.42 -32.57
N GLY A 149 -7.39 -11.47 -33.37
CA GLY A 149 -6.13 -12.21 -33.43
C GLY A 149 -5.86 -13.09 -32.20
N LEU A 150 -6.85 -13.34 -31.34
CA LEU A 150 -6.66 -14.10 -30.12
C LEU A 150 -6.78 -15.60 -30.38
N SER A 151 -5.71 -16.34 -30.04
CA SER A 151 -5.68 -17.80 -30.11
C SER A 151 -6.51 -18.45 -29.00
N GLY A 152 -6.87 -19.73 -29.20
CA GLY A 152 -7.53 -20.51 -28.14
C GLY A 152 -6.66 -20.71 -26.90
N GLU A 153 -5.33 -20.65 -27.04
CA GLU A 153 -4.39 -20.78 -25.94
C GLU A 153 -4.42 -19.54 -25.04
N VAL A 154 -4.27 -18.34 -25.62
CA VAL A 154 -4.33 -17.10 -24.82
C VAL A 154 -5.70 -16.91 -24.17
N VAL A 155 -6.78 -17.27 -24.88
CA VAL A 155 -8.16 -17.25 -24.35
C VAL A 155 -8.28 -18.17 -23.13
N ARG A 156 -7.69 -19.36 -23.19
CA ARG A 156 -7.69 -20.32 -22.06
C ARG A 156 -6.84 -19.81 -20.90
N ASP A 157 -5.63 -19.33 -21.16
CA ASP A 157 -4.66 -18.97 -20.13
C ASP A 157 -5.13 -17.76 -19.30
N PHE A 158 -5.75 -16.78 -19.96
CA PHE A 158 -6.40 -15.63 -19.32
C PHE A 158 -7.83 -15.93 -18.84
N GLY A 159 -8.35 -17.15 -19.04
CA GLY A 159 -9.70 -17.55 -18.60
C GLY A 159 -10.83 -16.75 -19.25
N ILE A 160 -10.61 -16.25 -20.47
CA ILE A 160 -11.59 -15.44 -21.19
C ILE A 160 -12.87 -16.26 -21.44
N GLY A 161 -14.02 -15.63 -21.24
CA GLY A 161 -15.34 -16.24 -21.40
C GLY A 161 -16.35 -15.32 -22.06
N TYR A 162 -17.62 -15.70 -21.99
CA TYR A 162 -18.74 -14.91 -22.48
C TYR A 162 -19.88 -14.87 -21.46
N ALA A 163 -20.37 -13.66 -21.17
CA ALA A 163 -21.60 -13.43 -20.43
C ALA A 163 -22.77 -13.42 -21.42
N PRO A 164 -23.74 -14.35 -21.27
CA PRO A 164 -24.90 -14.42 -22.16
C PRO A 164 -25.74 -13.14 -22.14
N LYS A 165 -26.57 -12.93 -23.16
CA LYS A 165 -27.42 -11.74 -23.29
C LYS A 165 -28.65 -11.72 -22.39
N GLU A 166 -29.05 -12.87 -21.87
CA GLU A 166 -30.21 -12.98 -20.97
C GLU A 166 -29.99 -12.17 -19.69
N TRP A 167 -31.09 -11.75 -19.07
CA TRP A 167 -31.06 -10.90 -17.88
C TRP A 167 -30.73 -11.65 -16.58
N ASP A 168 -30.73 -12.98 -16.60
CA ASP A 168 -30.73 -13.81 -15.39
C ASP A 168 -29.92 -15.10 -15.54
N SER A 169 -28.97 -15.17 -16.46
CA SER A 169 -28.18 -16.39 -16.71
C SER A 169 -27.33 -16.81 -15.52
N VAL A 170 -26.64 -15.87 -14.86
CA VAL A 170 -25.90 -16.06 -13.61
C VAL A 170 -26.87 -16.25 -12.46
N LEU A 171 -27.90 -15.40 -12.35
CA LEU A 171 -28.91 -15.49 -11.30
C LEU A 171 -29.61 -16.86 -11.26
N ARG A 172 -30.04 -17.37 -12.40
CA ARG A 172 -30.67 -18.69 -12.53
C ARG A 172 -29.71 -19.83 -12.21
N LYS A 173 -28.42 -19.67 -12.54
CA LYS A 173 -27.42 -20.72 -12.36
C LYS A 173 -26.92 -20.84 -10.91
N PHE A 174 -26.75 -19.70 -10.23
CA PHE A 174 -26.07 -19.63 -8.94
C PHE A 174 -26.93 -19.06 -7.81
N GLY A 175 -28.05 -18.41 -8.10
CA GLY A 175 -28.92 -17.73 -7.12
C GLY A 175 -30.19 -18.51 -6.78
N ALA A 176 -30.06 -19.80 -6.45
CA ALA A 176 -31.21 -20.68 -6.19
C ALA A 176 -32.00 -20.31 -4.93
N ASN A 177 -31.36 -19.66 -3.96
CA ASN A 177 -31.99 -19.14 -2.74
C ASN A 177 -31.55 -17.70 -2.42
N ARG A 178 -32.21 -17.07 -1.45
CA ARG A 178 -31.98 -15.66 -1.10
C ARG A 178 -30.54 -15.39 -0.66
N ASN A 179 -29.94 -16.28 0.13
CA ASN A 179 -28.55 -16.12 0.62
C ASN A 179 -27.55 -16.10 -0.54
N GLN A 180 -27.69 -17.04 -1.49
CA GLN A 180 -26.83 -17.08 -2.68
C GLN A 180 -27.03 -15.84 -3.56
N GLN A 181 -28.27 -15.34 -3.69
CA GLN A 181 -28.51 -14.09 -4.41
C GLN A 181 -27.90 -12.88 -3.69
N ASP A 182 -27.97 -12.83 -2.36
CA ASP A 182 -27.34 -11.77 -1.57
C ASP A 182 -25.81 -11.80 -1.70
N GLN A 183 -25.22 -13.00 -1.76
CA GLN A 183 -23.80 -13.19 -2.04
C GLN A 183 -23.42 -12.69 -3.45
N LEU A 184 -24.17 -13.10 -4.48
CA LEU A 184 -23.98 -12.61 -5.85
C LEU A 184 -24.11 -11.08 -5.94
N LEU A 185 -25.02 -10.48 -5.18
CA LEU A 185 -25.22 -9.03 -5.12
C LEU A 185 -24.04 -8.34 -4.41
N ALA A 186 -23.53 -8.92 -3.34
CA ALA A 186 -22.36 -8.42 -2.60
C ALA A 186 -21.07 -8.48 -3.44
N LEU A 187 -20.96 -9.48 -4.33
CA LEU A 187 -19.86 -9.65 -5.28
C LEU A 187 -20.10 -8.98 -6.64
N LYS A 188 -21.23 -8.29 -6.80
CA LYS A 188 -21.62 -7.56 -8.03
C LYS A 188 -21.65 -8.43 -9.29
N MET A 189 -22.00 -9.71 -9.13
CA MET A 189 -22.34 -10.59 -10.25
C MET A 189 -23.79 -10.38 -10.70
N ILE A 190 -24.64 -9.91 -9.80
CA ILE A 190 -25.99 -9.41 -10.09
C ILE A 190 -26.15 -7.99 -9.52
N THR A 191 -27.20 -7.30 -9.97
CA THR A 191 -27.65 -6.02 -9.43
C THR A 191 -29.15 -6.06 -9.16
N GLU A 192 -29.64 -5.09 -8.41
CA GLU A 192 -31.06 -4.93 -8.04
C GLU A 192 -31.54 -3.55 -8.50
N ASN A 193 -32.76 -3.45 -9.03
CA ASN A 193 -33.40 -2.16 -9.31
C ASN A 193 -34.22 -1.65 -8.12
N ASP A 194 -34.74 -0.42 -8.22
CA ASP A 194 -35.55 0.23 -7.16
C ASP A 194 -36.82 -0.54 -6.79
N ARG A 195 -37.28 -1.46 -7.64
CA ARG A 195 -38.44 -2.34 -7.40
C ARG A 195 -38.05 -3.69 -6.78
N GLY A 196 -36.79 -3.88 -6.41
CA GLY A 196 -36.27 -5.12 -5.83
C GLY A 196 -36.05 -6.26 -6.85
N LYS A 197 -36.17 -6.01 -8.15
CA LYS A 197 -35.92 -7.02 -9.19
C LYS A 197 -34.42 -7.18 -9.38
N ARG A 198 -33.94 -8.41 -9.19
CA ARG A 198 -32.55 -8.81 -9.40
C ARG A 198 -32.29 -9.32 -10.81
N PHE A 199 -31.13 -8.98 -11.35
CA PHE A 199 -30.69 -9.39 -12.69
C PHE A 199 -29.16 -9.34 -12.79
N ASP A 200 -28.60 -10.09 -13.75
CA ASP A 200 -27.16 -10.19 -13.97
C ASP A 200 -26.54 -8.83 -14.23
N PHE A 201 -25.37 -8.56 -13.65
CA PHE A 201 -24.66 -7.29 -13.86
C PHE A 201 -24.00 -7.25 -15.25
N PHE A 202 -23.31 -8.33 -15.63
CA PHE A 202 -22.68 -8.50 -16.93
C PHE A 202 -23.62 -9.24 -17.89
N ARG A 203 -23.87 -8.66 -19.06
CA ARG A 203 -24.74 -9.23 -20.11
C ARG A 203 -24.15 -8.91 -21.48
N ASP A 204 -24.22 -9.89 -22.38
CA ASP A 204 -23.73 -9.81 -23.77
C ASP A 204 -22.32 -9.25 -23.91
N ARG A 205 -21.37 -9.83 -23.15
CA ARG A 205 -19.99 -9.33 -23.06
C ARG A 205 -18.97 -10.45 -23.09
N ILE A 206 -17.83 -10.19 -23.76
CA ILE A 206 -16.60 -10.96 -23.52
C ILE A 206 -16.14 -10.69 -22.10
N MET A 207 -15.88 -11.74 -21.35
CA MET A 207 -15.54 -11.68 -19.94
C MET A 207 -14.04 -11.93 -19.74
N PHE A 208 -13.39 -11.03 -19.01
CA PHE A 208 -11.99 -11.06 -18.63
C PHE A 208 -11.92 -11.21 -17.10
N PRO A 209 -11.68 -12.42 -16.55
CA PRO A 209 -11.57 -12.58 -15.11
C PRO A 209 -10.34 -11.83 -14.60
N ILE A 210 -10.52 -11.09 -13.51
CA ILE A 210 -9.44 -10.39 -12.80
C ILE A 210 -9.01 -11.27 -11.64
N ARG A 211 -7.72 -11.61 -11.60
CA ARG A 211 -7.14 -12.49 -10.58
C ARG A 211 -6.28 -11.69 -9.61
N ASP A 212 -6.36 -12.04 -8.34
CA ASP A 212 -5.44 -11.53 -7.33
C ASP A 212 -4.04 -12.14 -7.51
N ARG A 213 -3.10 -11.75 -6.65
CA ARG A 213 -1.71 -12.26 -6.66
C ARG A 213 -1.61 -13.79 -6.53
N ARG A 214 -2.61 -14.44 -5.92
CA ARG A 214 -2.67 -15.90 -5.72
C ARG A 214 -3.38 -16.61 -6.88
N GLY A 215 -3.91 -15.88 -7.84
CA GLY A 215 -4.64 -16.43 -8.99
C GLY A 215 -6.13 -16.63 -8.76
N ARG A 216 -6.67 -16.18 -7.64
CA ARG A 216 -8.10 -16.30 -7.32
C ARG A 216 -8.88 -15.21 -8.04
N VAL A 217 -10.03 -15.55 -8.61
CA VAL A 217 -10.87 -14.56 -9.32
C VAL A 217 -11.54 -13.64 -8.30
N VAL A 218 -11.22 -12.35 -8.39
CA VAL A 218 -11.76 -11.30 -7.50
C VAL A 218 -12.80 -10.41 -8.18
N GLY A 219 -12.76 -10.33 -9.50
CA GLY A 219 -13.66 -9.49 -10.29
C GLY A 219 -13.63 -9.84 -11.78
N PHE A 220 -14.34 -9.05 -12.59
CA PHE A 220 -14.37 -9.21 -14.03
C PHE A 220 -14.30 -7.86 -14.76
N GLY A 221 -13.60 -7.85 -15.89
CA GLY A 221 -13.82 -6.90 -16.98
C GLY A 221 -14.77 -7.49 -18.01
N GLY A 222 -15.60 -6.66 -18.62
CA GLY A 222 -16.63 -7.07 -19.59
C GLY A 222 -16.63 -6.16 -20.81
N ARG A 223 -16.41 -6.72 -22.00
CA ARG A 223 -16.37 -5.96 -23.27
C ARG A 223 -17.55 -6.32 -24.17
N VAL A 224 -18.23 -5.32 -24.70
CA VAL A 224 -19.32 -5.55 -25.68
C VAL A 224 -18.77 -6.11 -26.99
N ILE A 225 -19.53 -7.00 -27.62
CA ILE A 225 -19.24 -7.53 -28.96
C ILE A 225 -19.78 -6.56 -30.03
N GLU A 226 -21.01 -6.08 -29.84
CA GLU A 226 -21.69 -5.12 -30.71
C GLU A 226 -21.65 -3.70 -30.15
N LYS A 227 -22.22 -2.73 -30.89
CA LYS A 227 -22.33 -1.34 -30.45
C LYS A 227 -23.34 -1.21 -29.30
N SER A 228 -22.84 -1.39 -28.08
CA SER A 228 -23.57 -1.14 -26.84
C SER A 228 -22.67 -0.35 -25.88
N GLU A 229 -23.27 0.48 -25.04
CA GLU A 229 -22.55 1.28 -24.05
C GLU A 229 -22.73 0.73 -22.61
N PRO A 230 -21.70 0.85 -21.76
CA PRO A 230 -20.34 1.27 -22.08
C PRO A 230 -19.56 0.16 -22.81
N LYS A 231 -18.59 0.54 -23.66
CA LYS A 231 -17.72 -0.40 -24.43
C LYS A 231 -17.03 -1.42 -23.52
N TYR A 232 -16.53 -0.95 -22.37
CA TYR A 232 -15.98 -1.74 -21.29
C TYR A 232 -16.77 -1.50 -20.00
N LEU A 233 -16.98 -2.57 -19.23
CA LEU A 233 -17.63 -2.54 -17.93
C LEU A 233 -16.78 -3.33 -16.96
N ASN A 234 -16.39 -2.73 -15.84
CA ASN A 234 -15.62 -3.41 -14.81
C ASN A 234 -16.53 -3.74 -13.62
N SER A 235 -16.20 -4.80 -12.89
CA SER A 235 -16.74 -5.01 -11.56
C SER A 235 -16.56 -3.71 -10.74
N PRO A 236 -17.62 -3.23 -10.06
CA PRO A 236 -17.48 -2.18 -9.07
C PRO A 236 -16.59 -2.62 -7.91
N GLU A 237 -16.22 -1.71 -7.01
CA GLU A 237 -15.60 -2.07 -5.73
C GLU A 237 -16.47 -3.11 -5.00
N THR A 238 -15.84 -4.20 -4.57
CA THR A 238 -16.50 -5.27 -3.81
C THR A 238 -15.69 -5.60 -2.56
N ARG A 239 -16.14 -6.63 -1.82
CA ARG A 239 -15.36 -7.16 -0.70
C ARG A 239 -14.13 -7.96 -1.10
N LEU A 240 -14.04 -8.39 -2.36
CA LEU A 240 -12.91 -9.13 -2.91
C LEU A 240 -12.08 -8.28 -3.88
N PHE A 241 -12.66 -7.26 -4.49
CA PHE A 241 -12.05 -6.49 -5.56
C PHE A 241 -11.88 -5.02 -5.18
N HIS A 242 -10.61 -4.60 -5.17
CA HIS A 242 -10.19 -3.21 -4.98
C HIS A 242 -9.42 -2.75 -6.20
N LYS A 243 -10.05 -1.93 -7.05
CA LYS A 243 -9.52 -1.52 -8.35
C LYS A 243 -8.19 -0.79 -8.23
N GLY A 244 -8.01 -0.02 -7.16
CA GLY A 244 -6.77 0.70 -6.88
C GLY A 244 -5.58 -0.18 -6.45
N ARG A 245 -5.79 -1.49 -6.27
CA ARG A 245 -4.77 -2.44 -5.79
C ARG A 245 -4.53 -3.62 -6.72
N GLU A 246 -5.52 -3.98 -7.53
CA GLU A 246 -5.40 -5.08 -8.49
C GLU A 246 -4.92 -4.59 -9.85
N LEU A 247 -4.03 -5.39 -10.47
CA LEU A 247 -3.52 -5.20 -11.82
C LEU A 247 -3.85 -6.43 -12.65
N TYR A 248 -4.60 -6.25 -13.73
CA TYR A 248 -4.89 -7.39 -14.63
C TYR A 248 -3.62 -7.84 -15.35
N GLY A 249 -3.45 -9.15 -15.52
CA GLY A 249 -2.24 -9.75 -16.07
C GLY A 249 -1.13 -9.96 -15.06
N PHE A 250 -1.24 -9.42 -13.83
CA PHE A 250 -0.17 -9.53 -12.83
C PHE A 250 0.13 -10.98 -12.45
N PHE A 251 -0.92 -11.77 -12.21
CA PHE A 251 -0.79 -13.20 -11.91
C PHE A 251 -0.18 -13.97 -13.08
N GLU A 252 -0.67 -13.73 -14.30
CA GLU A 252 -0.18 -14.38 -15.52
C GLU A 252 1.29 -14.04 -15.78
N MET A 253 1.67 -12.78 -15.62
CA MET A 253 3.05 -12.30 -15.72
C MET A 253 3.95 -13.01 -14.71
N ARG A 254 3.57 -13.04 -13.42
CA ARG A 254 4.36 -13.68 -12.35
C ARG A 254 4.53 -15.18 -12.55
N ARG A 255 3.57 -15.85 -13.17
CA ARG A 255 3.70 -17.28 -13.51
C ARG A 255 4.75 -17.54 -14.59
N GLN A 256 4.97 -16.58 -15.48
CA GLN A 256 5.90 -16.74 -16.59
C GLN A 256 7.30 -16.23 -16.26
N HIS A 257 7.40 -15.26 -15.35
CA HIS A 257 8.65 -14.60 -15.02
C HIS A 257 8.92 -14.64 -13.51
N LYS A 258 10.07 -15.21 -13.13
CA LYS A 258 10.55 -15.18 -11.73
C LYS A 258 11.25 -13.86 -11.42
N ASP A 259 12.14 -13.44 -12.33
CA ASP A 259 12.85 -12.17 -12.31
C ASP A 259 12.47 -11.40 -13.58
N LEU A 260 12.09 -10.13 -13.43
CA LEU A 260 11.73 -9.25 -14.54
C LEU A 260 12.70 -8.08 -14.58
N ASP A 261 13.36 -7.91 -15.72
CA ASP A 261 14.17 -6.71 -15.99
C ASP A 261 13.26 -5.47 -16.13
N ARG A 262 12.04 -5.68 -16.64
CA ARG A 262 11.06 -4.63 -16.96
C ARG A 262 9.64 -5.13 -16.81
N VAL A 263 8.76 -4.28 -16.27
CA VAL A 263 7.30 -4.43 -16.37
C VAL A 263 6.72 -3.31 -17.23
N ILE A 264 5.73 -3.64 -18.05
CA ILE A 264 4.99 -2.69 -18.88
C ILE A 264 3.59 -2.53 -18.29
N ILE A 265 3.17 -1.30 -18.00
CA ILE A 265 1.80 -1.00 -17.59
C ILE A 265 1.05 -0.31 -18.72
N VAL A 266 -0.07 -0.89 -19.12
CA VAL A 266 -0.99 -0.44 -20.18
C VAL A 266 -2.37 -0.09 -19.60
N GLU A 267 -3.28 0.43 -20.41
CA GLU A 267 -4.59 0.89 -19.95
C GLU A 267 -5.65 -0.21 -19.89
N GLY A 268 -5.66 -1.14 -20.86
CA GLY A 268 -6.76 -2.09 -21.05
C GLY A 268 -6.39 -3.57 -20.92
N TYR A 269 -7.41 -4.38 -20.60
CA TYR A 269 -7.29 -5.86 -20.62
C TYR A 269 -6.84 -6.38 -21.99
N MET A 270 -7.42 -5.81 -23.05
CA MET A 270 -7.14 -6.23 -24.42
C MET A 270 -5.70 -5.99 -24.80
N ASP A 271 -5.09 -4.92 -24.33
CA ASP A 271 -3.69 -4.59 -24.56
C ASP A 271 -2.80 -5.67 -23.96
N VAL A 272 -3.04 -6.05 -22.70
CA VAL A 272 -2.31 -7.14 -22.02
C VAL A 272 -2.45 -8.45 -22.78
N VAL A 273 -3.68 -8.82 -23.16
CA VAL A 273 -3.92 -10.10 -23.86
C VAL A 273 -3.31 -10.09 -25.26
N ALA A 274 -3.40 -8.98 -26.00
CA ALA A 274 -2.82 -8.85 -27.34
C ALA A 274 -1.29 -8.88 -27.30
N LEU A 275 -0.68 -8.20 -26.32
CA LEU A 275 0.76 -8.28 -26.06
C LEU A 275 1.20 -9.71 -25.74
N ALA A 276 0.48 -10.39 -24.83
CA ALA A 276 0.78 -11.77 -24.48
C ALA A 276 0.63 -12.73 -25.67
N GLN A 277 -0.37 -12.54 -26.53
CA GLN A 277 -0.57 -13.30 -27.77
C GLN A 277 0.64 -13.21 -28.71
N HIS A 278 1.38 -12.10 -28.69
CA HIS A 278 2.58 -11.91 -29.51
C HIS A 278 3.88 -12.22 -28.75
N GLY A 279 3.81 -12.70 -27.51
CA GLY A 279 4.97 -13.08 -26.70
C GLY A 279 5.53 -11.96 -25.81
N VAL A 280 4.86 -10.81 -25.73
CA VAL A 280 5.18 -9.76 -24.74
C VAL A 280 4.39 -10.04 -23.46
N THR A 281 4.98 -10.80 -22.54
CA THR A 281 4.26 -11.38 -21.39
C THR A 281 4.58 -10.71 -20.05
N ASN A 282 5.26 -9.57 -20.09
CA ASN A 282 5.57 -8.71 -18.95
C ASN A 282 4.68 -7.46 -18.87
N ALA A 283 3.46 -7.55 -19.41
CA ALA A 283 2.47 -6.46 -19.43
C ALA A 283 1.36 -6.65 -18.39
N VAL A 284 0.92 -5.55 -17.78
CA VAL A 284 -0.21 -5.49 -16.83
C VAL A 284 -1.10 -4.27 -17.11
N ALA A 285 -2.35 -4.27 -16.63
CA ALA A 285 -3.26 -3.13 -16.84
C ALA A 285 -3.86 -2.58 -15.53
N ALA A 286 -3.91 -1.25 -15.43
CA ALA A 286 -4.66 -0.53 -14.40
C ALA A 286 -6.11 -0.31 -14.87
N LEU A 287 -7.07 -0.87 -14.14
CA LEU A 287 -8.39 -1.24 -14.69
C LEU A 287 -9.40 -0.10 -14.83
N GLY A 288 -9.12 0.86 -15.71
CA GLY A 288 -9.95 2.05 -15.95
C GLY A 288 -9.71 3.15 -14.91
N THR A 289 -8.51 3.21 -14.35
CA THR A 289 -7.98 4.28 -13.49
C THR A 289 -6.53 4.51 -13.88
N ALA A 290 -6.01 5.72 -13.68
CA ALA A 290 -4.57 5.92 -13.72
C ALA A 290 -3.87 4.99 -12.72
N ALA A 291 -2.63 4.59 -13.01
CA ALA A 291 -1.83 3.74 -12.13
C ALA A 291 -1.71 4.39 -10.75
N THR A 292 -2.13 3.68 -9.70
CA THR A 292 -2.11 4.19 -8.32
C THR A 292 -0.72 4.00 -7.69
N THR A 293 -0.49 4.63 -6.54
CA THR A 293 0.71 4.36 -5.72
C THR A 293 0.78 2.89 -5.30
N ASP A 294 -0.35 2.26 -4.94
CA ASP A 294 -0.39 0.84 -4.58
C ASP A 294 0.01 -0.06 -5.77
N HIS A 295 -0.45 0.26 -6.99
CA HIS A 295 -0.05 -0.44 -8.21
C HIS A 295 1.44 -0.32 -8.47
N LEU A 296 1.97 0.91 -8.46
CA LEU A 296 3.37 1.18 -8.75
C LEU A 296 4.29 0.57 -7.69
N GLN A 297 3.90 0.60 -6.42
CA GLN A 297 4.63 -0.05 -5.34
C GLN A 297 4.69 -1.57 -5.54
N LEU A 298 3.57 -2.19 -5.93
CA LEU A 298 3.53 -3.61 -6.28
C LEU A 298 4.49 -3.93 -7.44
N LEU A 299 4.52 -3.08 -8.47
CA LEU A 299 5.37 -3.29 -9.64
C LEU A 299 6.86 -3.06 -9.36
N PHE A 300 7.24 -2.05 -8.57
CA PHE A 300 8.65 -1.82 -8.21
C PHE A 300 9.24 -2.93 -7.33
N ARG A 301 8.39 -3.75 -6.69
CA ARG A 301 8.84 -4.99 -6.03
C ARG A 301 9.17 -6.11 -7.01
N GLN A 302 8.60 -6.09 -8.21
CA GLN A 302 8.81 -7.13 -9.23
C GLN A 302 9.94 -6.80 -10.21
N SER A 303 10.14 -5.52 -10.49
CA SER A 303 11.14 -5.06 -11.44
C SER A 303 11.67 -3.70 -11.02
N LYS A 304 12.96 -3.48 -11.28
CA LYS A 304 13.57 -2.16 -11.12
C LYS A 304 13.09 -1.18 -12.17
N GLN A 305 12.69 -1.65 -13.35
CA GLN A 305 12.21 -0.79 -14.43
C GLN A 305 10.71 -0.97 -14.69
N ILE A 306 9.97 0.13 -14.69
CA ILE A 306 8.57 0.19 -15.10
C ILE A 306 8.48 1.09 -16.34
N VAL A 307 7.79 0.61 -17.37
CA VAL A 307 7.44 1.41 -18.55
C VAL A 307 5.94 1.59 -18.60
N CYS A 308 5.48 2.83 -18.45
CA CYS A 308 4.08 3.18 -18.62
C CYS A 308 3.80 3.45 -20.10
N CYS A 309 3.02 2.59 -20.73
CA CYS A 309 2.64 2.67 -22.13
C CYS A 309 1.21 3.17 -22.22
N PHE A 310 1.04 4.39 -22.72
CA PHE A 310 -0.26 5.04 -22.85
C PHE A 310 -0.62 5.27 -24.31
N ASP A 311 -1.92 5.35 -24.57
CA ASP A 311 -2.45 5.71 -25.87
C ASP A 311 -1.96 7.12 -26.25
N GLY A 312 -1.80 7.38 -27.56
CA GLY A 312 -1.28 8.65 -28.06
C GLY A 312 -2.19 9.87 -27.82
N ASP A 313 -3.39 9.67 -27.29
CA ASP A 313 -4.38 10.73 -27.16
C ASP A 313 -4.19 11.62 -25.90
N ARG A 314 -5.11 12.57 -25.71
CA ARG A 314 -5.08 13.47 -24.55
C ARG A 314 -5.35 12.72 -23.24
N ALA A 315 -6.22 11.72 -23.24
CA ALA A 315 -6.56 10.96 -22.05
C ALA A 315 -5.35 10.14 -21.56
N GLY A 316 -4.63 9.51 -22.49
CA GLY A 316 -3.37 8.80 -22.21
C GLY A 316 -2.30 9.73 -21.62
N ARG A 317 -2.16 10.95 -22.14
CA ARG A 317 -1.25 11.96 -21.55
C ARG A 317 -1.65 12.41 -20.14
N ASP A 318 -2.94 12.60 -19.89
CA ASP A 318 -3.44 12.95 -18.55
C ASP A 318 -3.29 11.78 -17.56
N ALA A 319 -3.40 10.53 -18.03
CA ALA A 319 -3.15 9.33 -17.24
C ALA A 319 -1.66 9.16 -16.92
N ALA A 320 -0.79 9.46 -17.89
CA ALA A 320 0.66 9.46 -17.72
C ALA A 320 1.14 10.43 -16.65
N TRP A 321 0.59 11.65 -16.64
CA TRP A 321 0.94 12.64 -15.62
C TRP A 321 0.55 12.16 -14.21
N ARG A 322 -0.68 11.64 -14.06
CA ARG A 322 -1.14 11.07 -12.79
C ARG A 322 -0.28 9.89 -12.33
N ALA A 323 0.13 9.02 -13.26
CA ALA A 323 1.01 7.91 -12.95
C ALA A 323 2.40 8.41 -12.48
N LEU A 324 2.94 9.45 -13.11
CA LEU A 324 4.17 10.09 -12.66
C LEU A 324 4.01 10.65 -11.25
N GLU A 325 2.96 11.43 -10.98
CA GLU A 325 2.71 12.02 -9.65
C GLU A 325 2.64 10.96 -8.56
N ASN A 326 1.93 9.85 -8.83
CA ASN A 326 1.79 8.72 -7.91
C ASN A 326 3.10 7.94 -7.69
N ALA A 327 4.05 8.04 -8.62
CA ALA A 327 5.34 7.37 -8.56
C ALA A 327 6.41 8.16 -7.80
N LEU A 328 6.30 9.49 -7.70
CA LEU A 328 7.36 10.36 -7.17
C LEU A 328 7.90 9.90 -5.80
N SER A 329 7.00 9.54 -4.88
CA SER A 329 7.36 9.07 -3.53
C SER A 329 7.93 7.64 -3.49
N LEU A 330 7.80 6.90 -4.58
CA LEU A 330 8.28 5.52 -4.73
C LEU A 330 9.63 5.42 -5.44
N LEU A 331 10.08 6.51 -6.09
CA LEU A 331 11.38 6.56 -6.75
C LEU A 331 12.51 6.43 -5.73
N ARG A 332 13.20 5.29 -5.79
CA ARG A 332 14.36 4.94 -4.94
C ARG A 332 15.57 4.73 -5.81
N ASP A 333 16.76 4.84 -5.23
CA ASP A 333 17.99 4.60 -5.96
C ASP A 333 17.96 3.22 -6.63
N GLY A 334 18.20 3.21 -7.95
CA GLY A 334 18.17 1.99 -8.77
C GLY A 334 16.82 1.58 -9.34
N THR A 335 15.72 2.30 -9.08
CA THR A 335 14.44 2.11 -9.82
C THR A 335 14.38 3.05 -11.02
N ASP A 336 13.85 2.61 -12.15
CA ASP A 336 13.72 3.40 -13.39
C ASP A 336 12.24 3.44 -13.82
N LEU A 337 11.74 4.64 -14.11
CA LEU A 337 10.38 4.87 -14.59
C LEU A 337 10.46 5.54 -15.96
N ARG A 338 9.76 4.98 -16.94
CA ARG A 338 9.72 5.50 -18.31
C ARG A 338 8.30 5.59 -18.86
N PHE A 339 8.13 6.42 -19.88
CA PHE A 339 6.85 6.69 -20.52
C PHE A 339 6.97 6.43 -22.03
N LEU A 340 6.14 5.52 -22.53
CA LEU A 340 5.98 5.26 -23.95
C LEU A 340 4.63 5.83 -24.39
N PHE A 341 4.66 6.85 -25.25
CA PHE A 341 3.48 7.38 -25.92
C PHE A 341 3.39 6.78 -27.31
N LEU A 342 2.27 6.12 -27.61
CA LEU A 342 2.02 5.57 -28.93
C LEU A 342 1.58 6.69 -29.90
N PRO A 343 1.63 6.45 -31.23
CA PRO A 343 1.07 7.39 -32.20
C PRO A 343 -0.42 7.68 -31.96
N ASP A 344 -0.89 8.85 -32.39
CA ASP A 344 -2.30 9.24 -32.26
C ASP A 344 -3.23 8.20 -32.90
N GLY A 345 -4.19 7.70 -32.11
CA GLY A 345 -5.17 6.70 -32.57
C GLY A 345 -4.71 5.25 -32.51
N GLU A 346 -3.47 4.99 -32.04
CA GLU A 346 -2.94 3.64 -31.83
C GLU A 346 -3.00 3.24 -30.35
N ASP A 347 -3.22 1.95 -30.11
CA ASP A 347 -3.16 1.30 -28.80
C ASP A 347 -2.12 0.15 -28.82
N PRO A 348 -1.74 -0.44 -27.67
CA PRO A 348 -0.78 -1.54 -27.67
C PRO A 348 -1.24 -2.75 -28.50
N ASP A 349 -2.56 -3.02 -28.55
CA ASP A 349 -3.17 -4.08 -29.39
C ASP A 349 -2.87 -3.84 -30.88
N THR A 350 -3.10 -2.64 -31.42
CA THR A 350 -2.85 -2.32 -32.82
C THR A 350 -1.36 -2.30 -33.16
N ILE A 351 -0.51 -1.71 -32.31
CA ILE A 351 0.94 -1.64 -32.56
C ILE A 351 1.58 -3.02 -32.57
N VAL A 352 1.28 -3.88 -31.58
CA VAL A 352 1.92 -5.20 -31.52
C VAL A 352 1.48 -6.11 -32.66
N ARG A 353 0.25 -5.96 -33.16
CA ARG A 353 -0.21 -6.67 -34.36
C ARG A 353 0.48 -6.19 -35.63
N ALA A 354 0.77 -4.89 -35.73
CA ALA A 354 1.42 -4.30 -36.89
C ALA A 354 2.93 -4.59 -36.94
N GLU A 355 3.61 -4.53 -35.79
CA GLU A 355 5.08 -4.55 -35.71
C GLU A 355 5.65 -5.83 -35.09
N GLY A 356 4.80 -6.68 -34.51
CA GLY A 356 5.20 -7.85 -33.74
C GLY A 356 5.87 -7.48 -32.40
N ALA A 357 6.24 -8.50 -31.64
CA ALA A 357 6.89 -8.30 -30.34
C ALA A 357 8.25 -7.60 -30.44
N GLU A 358 9.04 -7.88 -31.49
CA GLU A 358 10.36 -7.24 -31.65
C GLU A 358 10.22 -5.73 -31.89
N GLY A 359 9.29 -5.32 -32.77
CA GLY A 359 9.03 -3.91 -33.04
C GLY A 359 8.46 -3.19 -31.82
N PHE A 360 7.49 -3.80 -31.13
CA PHE A 360 6.96 -3.25 -29.88
C PHE A 360 8.05 -3.08 -28.82
N ASN A 361 8.90 -4.09 -28.59
CA ASN A 361 9.98 -4.00 -27.61
C ASN A 361 11.02 -2.92 -27.95
N LYS A 362 11.33 -2.69 -29.23
CA LYS A 362 12.17 -1.56 -29.67
C LYS A 362 11.58 -0.21 -29.26
N ARG A 363 10.25 -0.04 -29.36
CA ARG A 363 9.57 1.18 -28.87
C ARG A 363 9.70 1.32 -27.36
N VAL A 364 9.51 0.23 -26.62
CA VAL A 364 9.63 0.21 -25.15
C VAL A 364 11.05 0.53 -24.70
N GLU A 365 12.09 0.09 -25.42
CA GLU A 365 13.49 0.47 -25.17
C GLU A 365 13.74 1.97 -25.37
N GLY A 366 13.11 2.56 -26.38
CA GLY A 366 13.15 3.99 -26.68
C GLY A 366 12.21 4.86 -25.85
N ALA A 367 11.55 4.30 -24.82
CA ALA A 367 10.62 5.04 -23.97
C ALA A 367 11.33 6.22 -23.27
N MET A 368 10.61 7.35 -23.18
CA MET A 368 11.09 8.60 -22.58
C MET A 368 11.33 8.41 -21.08
N SER A 369 12.42 8.96 -20.54
CA SER A 369 12.67 8.91 -19.10
C SER A 369 11.64 9.74 -18.33
N PHE A 370 11.34 9.38 -17.06
CA PHE A 370 10.43 10.19 -16.26
C PHE A 370 10.91 11.64 -16.09
N ARG A 371 12.23 11.88 -16.07
CA ARG A 371 12.82 13.23 -16.00
C ARG A 371 12.42 14.04 -17.22
N ASP A 372 12.63 13.49 -18.41
CA ASP A 372 12.37 14.23 -19.66
C ASP A 372 10.86 14.48 -19.78
N TYR A 373 10.04 13.46 -19.51
CA TYR A 373 8.59 13.62 -19.49
C TYR A 373 8.12 14.66 -18.45
N PHE A 374 8.70 14.65 -17.24
CA PHE A 374 8.40 15.62 -16.19
C PHE A 374 8.54 17.06 -16.67
N PHE A 375 9.69 17.40 -17.24
CA PHE A 375 9.94 18.75 -17.69
C PHE A 375 9.21 19.09 -18.99
N ASP A 376 9.06 18.16 -19.91
CA ASP A 376 8.31 18.38 -21.14
C ASP A 376 6.84 18.67 -20.84
N HIS A 377 6.25 17.96 -19.86
CA HIS A 377 4.90 18.25 -19.38
C HIS A 377 4.81 19.66 -18.76
N LEU A 378 5.65 19.96 -17.76
CA LEU A 378 5.60 21.25 -17.06
C LEU A 378 5.86 22.45 -17.99
N THR A 379 6.71 22.29 -18.99
CA THR A 379 7.08 23.39 -19.90
C THR A 379 6.16 23.51 -21.12
N SER A 380 5.26 22.56 -21.36
CA SER A 380 4.37 22.55 -22.53
C SER A 380 3.49 23.80 -22.67
N THR A 381 3.16 24.45 -21.55
CA THR A 381 2.30 25.64 -21.50
C THR A 381 3.01 26.88 -20.93
N ILE A 382 4.30 26.79 -20.63
CA ILE A 382 5.06 27.84 -19.93
C ILE A 382 6.09 28.49 -20.87
N ASP A 383 6.01 29.81 -21.06
CA ASP A 383 7.03 30.58 -21.81
C ASP A 383 8.23 30.94 -20.92
N LEU A 384 9.28 30.11 -21.00
CA LEU A 384 10.52 30.28 -20.25
C LEU A 384 11.35 31.51 -20.64
N ARG A 385 10.97 32.25 -21.69
CA ARG A 385 11.62 33.53 -22.03
C ARG A 385 11.19 34.66 -21.10
N THR A 386 10.09 34.49 -20.37
CA THR A 386 9.52 35.48 -19.46
C THR A 386 9.86 35.16 -18.00
N ASP A 387 10.04 36.18 -17.17
CA ASP A 387 10.26 35.98 -15.73
C ASP A 387 9.03 35.34 -15.05
N ALA A 388 7.81 35.66 -15.54
CA ALA A 388 6.58 35.03 -15.10
C ALA A 388 6.57 33.52 -15.39
N GLY A 389 6.94 33.11 -16.60
CA GLY A 389 7.02 31.68 -16.94
C GLY A 389 8.11 30.95 -16.16
N LYS A 390 9.28 31.56 -15.98
CA LYS A 390 10.33 31.01 -15.10
C LYS A 390 9.84 30.82 -13.66
N SER A 391 9.12 31.81 -13.12
CA SER A 391 8.54 31.75 -11.78
C SER A 391 7.49 30.64 -11.66
N GLU A 392 6.64 30.48 -12.67
CA GLU A 392 5.60 29.43 -12.73
C GLU A 392 6.22 28.04 -12.76
N LEU A 393 7.26 27.81 -13.59
CA LEU A 393 7.95 26.53 -13.63
C LEU A 393 8.57 26.19 -12.27
N ILE A 394 9.20 27.15 -11.59
CA ILE A 394 9.74 26.95 -10.23
C ILE A 394 8.61 26.55 -9.28
N ALA A 395 7.48 27.25 -9.30
CA ALA A 395 6.36 26.98 -8.40
C ALA A 395 5.81 25.55 -8.55
N GLN A 396 5.59 25.10 -9.80
CA GLN A 396 5.08 23.77 -10.09
C GLN A 396 6.12 22.67 -9.81
N ALA A 397 7.35 22.85 -10.31
CA ALA A 397 8.41 21.84 -10.15
C ALA A 397 8.78 21.66 -8.67
N ARG A 398 8.80 22.74 -7.89
CA ARG A 398 9.12 22.73 -6.46
C ARG A 398 8.31 21.72 -5.68
N GLU A 399 7.00 21.76 -5.83
CA GLU A 399 6.09 20.91 -5.04
C GLU A 399 6.32 19.44 -5.36
N LEU A 400 6.50 19.12 -6.64
CA LEU A 400 6.66 17.75 -7.13
C LEU A 400 8.06 17.18 -6.83
N ILE A 401 9.12 17.96 -7.03
CA ILE A 401 10.49 17.58 -6.64
C ILE A 401 10.55 17.31 -5.14
N GLY A 402 9.80 18.10 -4.35
CA GLY A 402 9.65 17.89 -2.91
C GLY A 402 8.92 16.60 -2.51
N ARG A 403 8.31 15.85 -3.44
CA ARG A 403 7.72 14.52 -3.15
C ARG A 403 8.67 13.37 -3.42
N VAL A 404 9.82 13.63 -4.07
CA VAL A 404 10.79 12.60 -4.45
C VAL A 404 11.60 12.16 -3.23
N ALA A 405 11.54 10.87 -2.90
CA ALA A 405 12.21 10.31 -1.73
C ALA A 405 13.72 10.13 -1.92
N SER A 406 14.16 9.77 -3.13
CA SER A 406 15.58 9.59 -3.48
C SER A 406 16.31 10.92 -3.64
N ASP A 407 17.41 11.09 -2.91
CA ASP A 407 18.28 12.27 -3.03
C ASP A 407 18.96 12.35 -4.39
N PHE A 408 19.30 11.21 -4.99
CA PHE A 408 19.84 11.16 -6.35
C PHE A 408 18.85 11.71 -7.37
N TYR A 409 17.61 11.20 -7.37
CA TYR A 409 16.59 11.65 -8.31
C TYR A 409 16.19 13.11 -8.08
N ARG A 410 16.12 13.53 -6.82
CA ARG A 410 15.86 14.93 -6.46
C ARG A 410 16.99 15.84 -6.96
N GLY A 411 18.25 15.47 -6.76
CA GLY A 411 19.41 16.20 -7.27
C GLY A 411 19.40 16.33 -8.79
N MET A 412 19.13 15.23 -9.50
CA MET A 412 19.03 15.21 -10.95
C MET A 412 17.90 16.11 -11.49
N LEU A 413 16.72 16.13 -10.84
CA LEU A 413 15.65 17.06 -11.20
C LEU A 413 16.04 18.52 -10.92
N MET A 414 16.73 18.79 -9.81
CA MET A 414 17.20 20.14 -9.48
C MET A 414 18.23 20.66 -10.47
N GLU A 415 19.16 19.81 -10.93
CA GLU A 415 20.14 20.14 -11.95
C GLU A 415 19.48 20.50 -13.29
N GLU A 416 18.51 19.71 -13.73
CA GLU A 416 17.80 19.96 -14.99
C GLU A 416 16.92 21.23 -14.88
N LEU A 417 16.27 21.46 -13.73
CA LEU A 417 15.53 22.71 -13.46
C LEU A 417 16.47 23.93 -13.51
N ALA A 418 17.64 23.84 -12.88
CA ALA A 418 18.66 24.89 -12.88
C ALA A 418 19.12 25.22 -14.31
N LYS A 419 19.40 24.20 -15.10
CA LYS A 419 19.79 24.32 -16.51
C LYS A 419 18.71 25.01 -17.34
N ARG A 420 17.45 24.58 -17.26
CA ARG A 420 16.33 25.19 -18.01
C ARG A 420 16.09 26.66 -17.63
N LEU A 421 16.40 27.04 -16.39
CA LEU A 421 16.23 28.41 -15.88
C LEU A 421 17.49 29.29 -16.04
N SER A 422 18.60 28.74 -16.51
CA SER A 422 19.92 29.40 -16.52
C SER A 422 20.32 29.92 -15.12
N ARG A 423 20.08 29.10 -14.10
CA ARG A 423 20.41 29.36 -12.68
C ARG A 423 21.33 28.27 -12.16
N THR A 424 21.89 28.49 -10.97
CA THR A 424 22.61 27.46 -10.23
C THR A 424 21.68 26.63 -9.36
N VAL A 425 22.06 25.39 -9.05
CA VAL A 425 21.29 24.52 -8.12
C VAL A 425 21.19 25.19 -6.74
N GLN A 426 22.25 25.84 -6.27
CA GLN A 426 22.29 26.52 -4.97
C GLN A 426 21.29 27.70 -4.88
N GLU A 427 21.05 28.39 -6.00
CA GLU A 427 20.02 29.44 -6.07
C GLU A 427 18.60 28.87 -5.98
N LEU A 428 18.39 27.67 -6.52
CA LEU A 428 17.10 26.98 -6.51
C LEU A 428 16.83 26.21 -5.22
N GLU A 429 17.84 25.68 -4.54
CA GLU A 429 17.70 24.98 -3.26
C GLU A 429 17.07 25.87 -2.17
N LYS A 430 17.27 27.20 -2.26
CA LYS A 430 16.61 28.18 -1.38
C LYS A 430 15.10 28.29 -1.65
N LEU A 431 14.66 27.88 -2.84
CA LEU A 431 13.30 27.98 -3.31
C LEU A 431 12.58 26.64 -3.27
N VAL A 432 13.29 25.50 -3.27
CA VAL A 432 12.73 24.15 -3.28
C VAL A 432 12.95 23.42 -1.95
N PRO A 433 11.89 23.05 -1.21
CA PRO A 433 12.03 22.33 0.06
C PRO A 433 12.49 20.89 -0.22
N ASN A 434 13.52 20.46 0.50
CA ASN A 434 13.99 19.07 0.50
C ASN A 434 13.36 18.31 1.69
N PRO A 435 12.67 17.17 1.47
CA PRO A 435 12.15 16.31 2.54
C PRO A 435 13.24 15.76 3.47
N ASN A 436 14.41 15.44 2.90
CA ASN A 436 15.52 14.77 3.58
C ASN A 436 16.52 15.76 4.22
N ASN A 437 16.52 17.06 3.86
CA ASN A 437 17.42 18.08 4.49
C ASN A 437 16.92 18.56 5.85
N THR A 438 16.23 17.72 6.60
CA THR A 438 15.93 18.02 8.00
C THR A 438 17.12 17.73 8.93
N GLY A 439 18.28 17.38 8.38
CA GLY A 439 19.53 17.20 9.12
C GLY A 439 20.78 17.61 8.33
N SER A 440 21.20 18.87 8.42
CA SER A 440 22.56 19.24 8.87
C SER A 440 22.70 20.77 8.92
N GLU A 441 22.92 21.29 10.12
CA GLU A 441 23.53 22.60 10.45
C GLU A 441 22.83 23.89 9.99
N ARG A 442 21.82 24.35 10.75
CA ARG A 442 21.89 25.41 11.80
C ARG A 442 21.58 26.85 11.32
N LYS A 443 20.34 27.29 11.59
CA LYS A 443 20.01 28.34 12.59
C LYS A 443 18.50 28.36 12.85
N SER A 444 18.15 28.45 14.11
CA SER A 444 16.91 28.04 14.76
C SER A 444 15.78 29.08 14.73
N ALA A 445 14.59 28.71 14.22
CA ALA A 445 13.24 29.13 14.64
C ALA A 445 12.18 28.25 13.91
N PRO A 446 10.95 28.05 14.44
CA PRO A 446 10.53 26.86 15.17
C PRO A 446 9.86 25.79 14.28
N LYS A 447 10.16 24.53 14.56
CA LYS A 447 9.41 23.37 14.07
C LYS A 447 8.12 23.28 14.88
N GLY A 448 6.98 23.15 14.21
CA GLY A 448 5.76 22.64 14.84
C GLY A 448 6.10 21.36 15.62
N PRO A 449 5.48 21.16 16.79
CA PRO A 449 6.07 20.32 17.81
C PRO A 449 6.08 18.84 17.40
N LYS A 450 7.21 18.16 17.63
CA LYS A 450 7.31 16.69 17.51
C LYS A 450 6.22 16.08 18.39
N VAL A 451 5.25 15.40 17.80
CA VAL A 451 4.08 14.88 18.52
C VAL A 451 4.52 13.67 19.35
N THR A 452 5.07 13.93 20.52
CA THR A 452 5.27 12.95 21.59
C THR A 452 3.95 12.78 22.37
N PRO A 453 3.77 11.68 23.13
CA PRO A 453 2.61 11.55 24.02
C PRO A 453 2.44 12.76 24.95
N VAL A 454 3.54 13.28 25.53
CA VAL A 454 3.52 14.48 26.38
C VAL A 454 3.07 15.72 25.59
N THR A 455 3.60 15.93 24.39
CA THR A 455 3.20 17.04 23.51
C THR A 455 1.74 16.94 23.10
N ARG A 456 1.24 15.73 22.84
CA ARG A 456 -0.17 15.48 22.53
C ARG A 456 -1.05 15.83 23.72
N ALA A 457 -0.71 15.39 24.92
CA ALA A 457 -1.46 15.72 26.14
C ALA A 457 -1.49 17.24 26.41
N ILE A 458 -0.37 17.94 26.19
CA ILE A 458 -0.30 19.41 26.30
C ILE A 458 -1.21 20.06 25.25
N GLY A 459 -1.16 19.61 23.99
CA GLY A 459 -2.00 20.14 22.92
C GLY A 459 -3.50 19.96 23.21
N LEU A 460 -3.89 18.77 23.68
CA LEU A 460 -5.26 18.48 24.08
C LEU A 460 -5.71 19.38 25.25
N LEU A 461 -4.90 19.55 26.31
CA LEU A 461 -5.26 20.43 27.43
C LEU A 461 -5.35 21.91 27.06
N VAL A 462 -4.54 22.37 26.10
CA VAL A 462 -4.58 23.76 25.65
C VAL A 462 -5.82 24.02 24.79
N GLN A 463 -6.21 23.07 23.94
CA GLN A 463 -7.39 23.20 23.06
C GLN A 463 -8.70 22.86 23.77
N HIS A 464 -8.66 21.95 24.75
CA HIS A 464 -9.79 21.43 25.50
C HIS A 464 -9.47 21.39 27.02
N PRO A 465 -9.41 22.55 27.70
CA PRO A 465 -9.03 22.63 29.12
C PRO A 465 -9.95 21.85 30.06
N GLU A 466 -11.20 21.59 29.67
CA GLU A 466 -12.15 20.77 30.41
C GLU A 466 -11.63 19.35 30.70
N LEU A 467 -10.74 18.83 29.85
CA LEU A 467 -10.09 17.54 30.02
C LEU A 467 -9.27 17.46 31.31
N GLY A 468 -8.71 18.58 31.79
CA GLY A 468 -7.91 18.60 33.02
C GLY A 468 -8.68 18.19 34.27
N ARG A 469 -10.02 18.27 34.23
CA ARG A 469 -10.91 17.87 35.34
C ARG A 469 -11.38 16.41 35.25
N SER A 470 -11.12 15.73 34.13
CA SER A 470 -11.51 14.33 33.93
C SER A 470 -10.65 13.36 34.75
N ILE A 471 -9.42 13.78 35.12
CA ILE A 471 -8.45 12.93 35.82
C ILE A 471 -7.78 13.74 36.94
N PRO A 472 -7.63 13.18 38.17
CA PRO A 472 -6.92 13.84 39.26
C PRO A 472 -5.42 14.02 38.95
N VAL A 473 -4.85 15.11 39.46
CA VAL A 473 -3.41 15.41 39.33
C VAL A 473 -2.59 14.49 40.23
N HIS A 474 -1.62 13.78 39.64
CA HIS A 474 -0.59 13.01 40.37
C HIS A 474 0.74 13.76 40.35
N ASN A 475 1.07 14.47 41.44
CA ASN A 475 2.26 15.32 41.53
C ASN A 475 3.58 14.52 41.39
N GLU A 476 3.54 13.22 41.61
CA GLU A 476 4.67 12.30 41.44
C GLU A 476 5.23 12.35 40.01
N LEU A 477 4.37 12.60 39.02
CA LEU A 477 4.76 12.72 37.60
C LEU A 477 5.73 13.89 37.32
N ASP A 478 5.86 14.87 38.22
CA ASP A 478 6.86 15.94 38.07
C ASP A 478 8.32 15.42 38.04
N SER A 479 8.54 14.21 38.56
CA SER A 479 9.85 13.54 38.60
C SER A 479 10.13 12.63 37.40
N LEU A 480 9.15 12.43 36.51
CA LEU A 480 9.31 11.63 35.31
C LEU A 480 10.33 12.27 34.35
N ASN A 481 11.28 11.50 33.86
CA ASN A 481 12.36 11.96 33.00
C ASN A 481 11.92 11.98 31.53
N MET A 482 10.92 12.80 31.23
CA MET A 482 10.40 13.01 29.87
C MET A 482 10.39 14.49 29.49
N PRO A 483 10.89 14.85 28.29
CA PRO A 483 10.82 16.23 27.81
C PRO A 483 9.39 16.76 27.79
N GLY A 484 9.17 17.93 28.41
CA GLY A 484 7.86 18.60 28.45
C GLY A 484 6.97 18.25 29.64
N ILE A 485 7.34 17.26 30.47
CA ILE A 485 6.44 16.80 31.56
C ILE A 485 6.09 17.90 32.56
N LYS A 486 7.03 18.78 32.91
CA LYS A 486 6.78 19.89 33.85
C LYS A 486 5.79 20.91 33.29
N VAL A 487 5.75 21.07 31.96
CA VAL A 487 4.79 21.94 31.29
C VAL A 487 3.41 21.29 31.31
N PHE A 488 3.34 20.00 30.98
CA PHE A 488 2.12 19.21 31.10
C PHE A 488 1.52 19.27 32.52
N MET A 489 2.32 18.99 33.55
CA MET A 489 1.88 19.01 34.95
C MET A 489 1.41 20.40 35.40
N GLY A 490 2.09 21.46 34.94
CA GLY A 490 1.65 22.83 35.20
C GLY A 490 0.28 23.14 34.60
N LEU A 491 0.05 22.74 33.34
CA LEU A 491 -1.24 22.92 32.66
C LEU A 491 -2.33 22.06 33.26
N HIS A 492 -2.03 20.81 33.63
CA HIS A 492 -3.00 19.92 34.26
C HIS A 492 -3.44 20.44 35.62
N ARG A 493 -2.52 20.92 36.47
CA ARG A 493 -2.88 21.61 37.73
C ARG A 493 -3.79 22.81 37.48
N GLN A 494 -3.38 23.68 36.56
CA GLN A 494 -4.14 24.88 36.24
C GLN A 494 -5.56 24.59 35.74
N THR A 495 -5.73 23.57 34.89
CA THR A 495 -7.02 23.21 34.29
C THR A 495 -7.89 22.33 35.19
N CYS A 496 -7.29 21.61 36.14
CA CYS A 496 -8.01 20.85 37.15
C CYS A 496 -8.64 21.75 38.23
N GLU A 497 -7.96 22.84 38.63
CA GLU A 497 -8.38 23.71 39.73
C GLU A 497 -9.65 24.55 39.41
N GLN A 498 -9.80 25.00 38.16
CA GLN A 498 -10.88 25.90 37.76
C GLN A 498 -11.26 25.71 36.28
N PRO A 499 -12.54 25.94 35.91
CA PRO A 499 -12.96 25.87 34.51
C PRO A 499 -12.37 27.06 33.73
N LEU A 500 -11.48 26.78 32.78
CA LEU A 500 -10.80 27.79 31.97
C LEU A 500 -11.12 27.59 30.48
N SER A 501 -11.12 28.68 29.73
CA SER A 501 -11.05 28.65 28.27
C SER A 501 -9.60 28.55 27.79
N SER A 502 -9.37 28.09 26.55
CA SER A 502 -8.03 28.05 25.94
C SER A 502 -7.31 29.40 25.98
N ALA A 503 -8.05 30.50 25.81
CA ALA A 503 -7.50 31.85 25.91
C ALA A 503 -6.98 32.17 27.32
N GLN A 504 -7.73 31.79 28.36
CA GLN A 504 -7.32 31.99 29.76
C GLN A 504 -6.14 31.08 30.14
N VAL A 505 -6.11 29.85 29.61
CA VAL A 505 -4.96 28.95 29.77
C VAL A 505 -3.71 29.59 29.18
N LEU A 506 -3.75 30.05 27.92
CA LEU A 506 -2.61 30.70 27.28
C LEU A 506 -2.18 31.99 27.97
N GLU A 507 -3.12 32.76 28.51
CA GLU A 507 -2.83 34.04 29.18
C GLU A 507 -1.99 33.83 30.46
N ALA A 508 -2.28 32.79 31.24
CA ALA A 508 -1.51 32.48 32.44
C ALA A 508 -0.03 32.10 32.16
N TRP A 509 0.28 31.72 30.92
CA TRP A 509 1.63 31.35 30.49
C TRP A 509 2.32 32.44 29.67
N ARG A 510 1.71 33.64 29.56
CA ARG A 510 2.30 34.80 28.89
C ARG A 510 3.61 35.21 29.56
N GLY A 511 4.63 35.51 28.76
CA GLY A 511 5.96 35.89 29.21
C GLY A 511 6.81 34.73 29.72
N THR A 512 6.28 33.50 29.75
CA THR A 512 7.10 32.31 30.04
C THR A 512 7.86 31.86 28.80
N ARG A 513 8.95 31.11 28.99
CA ARG A 513 9.72 30.51 27.88
C ARG A 513 8.92 29.52 27.01
N PHE A 514 7.69 29.18 27.40
CA PHE A 514 6.83 28.21 26.71
C PHE A 514 5.65 28.88 25.99
N GLU A 515 5.48 30.20 26.10
CA GLU A 515 4.35 30.92 25.51
C GLU A 515 4.17 30.61 24.02
N GLU A 516 5.25 30.73 23.23
CA GLU A 516 5.19 30.49 21.79
C GLU A 516 4.80 29.05 21.46
N SER A 517 5.38 28.07 22.16
CA SER A 517 5.08 26.65 21.95
C SER A 517 3.64 26.29 22.30
N LEU A 518 3.07 26.90 23.34
CA LEU A 518 1.66 26.68 23.71
C LEU A 518 0.71 27.33 22.70
N ARG A 519 1.05 28.53 22.17
CA ARG A 519 0.29 29.17 21.08
C ARG A 519 0.35 28.40 19.77
N GLU A 520 1.46 27.72 19.49
CA GLU A 520 1.55 26.78 18.37
C GLU A 520 0.66 25.55 18.60
N LEU A 521 0.71 24.95 19.78
CA LEU A 521 -0.12 23.80 20.14
C LEU A 521 -1.61 24.12 20.16
N ALA A 522 -2.01 25.36 20.49
CA ALA A 522 -3.40 25.79 20.43
C ALA A 522 -3.98 25.79 19.00
N ARG A 523 -3.13 25.85 17.97
CA ARG A 523 -3.51 25.87 16.54
C ARG A 523 -3.24 24.54 15.84
N TRP A 524 -2.71 23.56 16.57
CA TRP A 524 -2.27 22.30 16.00
C TRP A 524 -3.44 21.35 15.72
N GLN A 525 -3.55 20.84 14.50
CA GLN A 525 -4.57 19.86 14.13
C GLN A 525 -4.15 18.45 14.57
N HIS A 526 -4.61 18.02 15.74
CA HIS A 526 -4.23 16.74 16.35
C HIS A 526 -5.00 15.51 15.79
N GLN A 527 -6.02 15.71 14.94
CA GLN A 527 -6.82 14.66 14.28
C GLN A 527 -7.62 13.73 15.23
N VAL A 528 -7.85 14.14 16.49
CA VAL A 528 -8.72 13.43 17.44
C VAL A 528 -10.12 14.00 17.30
N THR A 529 -11.13 13.15 17.11
CA THR A 529 -12.53 13.57 17.03
C THR A 529 -13.05 13.99 18.40
N GLU A 530 -14.02 14.90 18.47
CA GLU A 530 -14.60 15.38 19.74
C GLU A 530 -15.06 14.24 20.66
N GLU A 531 -15.68 13.20 20.10
CA GLU A 531 -16.14 12.00 20.82
C GLU A 531 -15.01 11.16 21.46
N ASN A 532 -13.76 11.36 21.04
CA ASN A 532 -12.60 10.58 21.50
C ASN A 532 -11.61 11.40 22.35
N LEU A 533 -11.88 12.69 22.62
CA LEU A 533 -10.95 13.58 23.33
C LEU A 533 -10.62 13.10 24.75
N GLU A 534 -11.63 12.77 25.55
CA GLU A 534 -11.47 12.30 26.92
C GLU A 534 -10.73 10.95 26.98
N ARG A 535 -11.06 10.07 26.03
CA ARG A 535 -10.40 8.77 25.89
C ARG A 535 -8.92 8.91 25.53
N GLU A 536 -8.59 9.68 24.49
CA GLU A 536 -7.20 9.89 24.05
C GLU A 536 -6.38 10.56 25.16
N PHE A 537 -6.96 11.53 25.87
CA PHE A 537 -6.32 12.17 27.01
C PHE A 537 -6.04 11.18 28.14
N SER A 538 -7.02 10.33 28.47
CA SER A 538 -6.91 9.29 29.49
C SER A 538 -5.88 8.22 29.15
N GLU A 539 -5.88 7.71 27.91
CA GLU A 539 -4.89 6.72 27.44
C GLU A 539 -3.48 7.32 27.47
N THR A 540 -3.33 8.58 27.06
CA THR A 540 -2.05 9.29 27.12
C THR A 540 -1.58 9.49 28.56
N TYR A 541 -2.49 9.84 29.48
CA TYR A 541 -2.17 10.01 30.90
C TYR A 541 -1.76 8.70 31.56
N MET A 542 -2.48 7.61 31.28
CA MET A 542 -2.12 6.26 31.75
C MET A 542 -0.73 5.84 31.26
N PHE A 543 -0.42 6.11 30.00
CA PHE A 543 0.93 5.89 29.47
C PHE A 543 2.01 6.64 30.27
N LEU A 544 1.76 7.88 30.71
CA LEU A 544 2.71 8.63 31.54
C LEU A 544 2.88 8.02 32.94
N ILE A 545 1.80 7.49 33.51
CA ILE A 545 1.85 6.74 34.78
C ILE A 545 2.71 5.48 34.61
N ASP A 546 2.48 4.69 33.56
CA ASP A 546 3.26 3.47 33.32
C ASP A 546 4.75 3.77 33.16
N ARG A 547 5.09 4.83 32.41
CA ARG A 547 6.48 5.30 32.27
C ARG A 547 7.08 5.75 33.59
N TYR A 548 6.31 6.39 34.45
CA TYR A 548 6.77 6.79 35.77
C TYR A 548 7.05 5.56 36.65
N LEU A 549 6.16 4.58 36.65
CA LEU A 549 6.34 3.33 37.39
C LEU A 549 7.57 2.55 36.91
N GLU A 550 7.78 2.45 35.60
CA GLU A 550 8.98 1.84 35.01
C GLU A 550 10.26 2.56 35.44
N GLN A 551 10.29 3.89 35.34
CA GLN A 551 11.44 4.69 35.76
C GLN A 551 11.74 4.48 37.24
N ARG A 552 10.71 4.54 38.09
CA ARG A 552 10.88 4.39 39.54
C ARG A 552 11.37 2.99 39.91
N TYR A 553 10.88 1.97 39.21
CA TYR A 553 11.36 0.60 39.35
C TYR A 553 12.85 0.49 39.01
N GLU A 554 13.29 1.03 37.87
CA GLU A 554 14.70 0.99 37.46
C GLU A 554 15.60 1.82 38.39
N GLU A 555 15.15 2.98 38.87
CA GLU A 555 15.86 3.78 39.86
C GLU A 555 16.11 3.00 41.16
N LEU A 556 15.08 2.35 41.70
CA LEU A 556 15.20 1.56 42.93
C LEU A 556 16.08 0.32 42.72
N LYS A 557 15.94 -0.36 41.59
CA LYS A 557 16.75 -1.55 41.25
C LYS A 557 18.22 -1.23 41.05
N ALA A 558 18.54 -0.03 40.55
CA ALA A 558 19.91 0.43 40.35
C ALA A 558 20.62 0.87 41.63
N LEU A 559 19.91 0.98 42.77
CA LEU A 559 20.52 1.38 44.04
C LEU A 559 21.50 0.31 44.56
N PRO A 560 22.67 0.72 45.09
CA PRO A 560 23.57 -0.18 45.81
C PRO A 560 22.87 -0.82 47.02
N ALA A 561 23.26 -2.04 47.38
CA ALA A 561 22.67 -2.77 48.52
C ALA A 561 22.76 -1.99 49.85
N ALA A 562 23.77 -1.13 50.01
CA ALA A 562 23.94 -0.26 51.18
C ALA A 562 22.89 0.86 51.28
N GLU A 563 22.21 1.20 50.18
CA GLU A 563 21.20 2.27 50.10
C GLU A 563 19.76 1.73 50.02
N MET A 564 19.59 0.40 50.04
CA MET A 564 18.31 -0.28 49.98
C MET A 564 17.69 -0.42 51.38
N THR A 565 16.93 0.58 51.82
CA THR A 565 16.20 0.53 53.11
C THR A 565 14.99 -0.39 53.05
N LYS A 566 14.42 -0.76 54.20
CA LYS A 566 13.22 -1.60 54.27
C LYS A 566 12.02 -0.97 53.56
N GLU A 567 11.91 0.36 53.63
CA GLU A 567 10.86 1.14 52.99
C GLU A 567 10.99 1.11 51.46
N ARG A 568 12.22 1.29 50.95
CA ARG A 568 12.52 1.22 49.50
C ARG A 568 12.33 -0.19 48.94
N LEU A 569 12.67 -1.22 49.73
CA LEU A 569 12.41 -2.61 49.37
C LEU A 569 10.90 -2.92 49.34
N HIS A 570 10.13 -2.33 50.25
CA HIS A 570 8.66 -2.45 50.22
C HIS A 570 8.07 -1.74 49.00
N GLU A 571 8.51 -0.51 48.71
CA GLU A 571 8.15 0.26 47.51
C GLU A 571 8.45 -0.54 46.22
N LEU A 572 9.65 -1.11 46.10
CA LEU A 572 10.04 -1.94 44.95
C LEU A 572 9.11 -3.16 44.76
N ASN A 573 8.73 -3.83 45.86
CA ASN A 573 7.83 -4.98 45.80
C ASN A 573 6.40 -4.60 45.40
N GLU A 574 5.91 -3.44 45.85
CA GLU A 574 4.61 -2.91 45.44
C GLU A 574 4.61 -2.48 43.97
N LEU A 575 5.68 -1.84 43.48
CA LEU A 575 5.83 -1.52 42.06
C LEU A 575 5.81 -2.78 41.17
N VAL A 576 6.51 -3.84 41.58
CA VAL A 576 6.48 -5.14 40.88
C VAL A 576 5.08 -5.76 40.85
N ARG A 577 4.27 -5.53 41.90
CA ARG A 577 2.87 -6.01 41.94
C ARG A 577 1.97 -5.18 41.03
N MET A 578 2.17 -3.86 40.99
CA MET A 578 1.41 -2.95 40.13
C MET A 578 1.70 -3.22 38.65
N MET A 579 2.97 -3.42 38.27
CA MET A 579 3.39 -3.73 36.90
C MET A 579 3.00 -5.14 36.41
N LYS A 580 2.51 -6.03 37.28
CA LYS A 580 1.98 -7.36 36.90
C LYS A 580 0.46 -7.37 36.68
N ARG A 581 -0.22 -6.26 36.98
CA ARG A 581 -1.69 -6.11 36.89
C ARG A 581 -2.13 -5.19 35.75
N SER A 582 -1.24 -4.37 35.21
CA SER A 582 -1.33 -3.73 33.90
C SER A 582 -0.88 -4.70 32.79
#